data_AF-G5QK96-F1
#
_entry.id   AF-G5QK96-F1
#
_cell.length_a   1.000
_cell.length_b   1.000
_cell.length_c   1.000
_cell.angle_alpha   90.00
_cell.angle_beta   90.00
_cell.angle_gamma   90.00
#
_symmetry.space_group_name_H-M   'P 1'
#
loop_
_entity.id
_entity.type
_entity.pdbx_description
1 polymer ?
#
loop_
_entity_poly.entity_id
_entity_poly.type
_entity_poly.pdbx_seq_one_letter_code
_entity_poly.pdbx_strand_id
1 'polypeptide(L)'
;MYGLPAAAIAIWHSAKPENRAKVGGIMISAALTSFLTGITEPIEFSFMFVAPILYIIHAILAGLAFPICILLGMRDGTSFSHGLIDFIVLSGNSSKLWLFPIVGAGYAIVYYTVFRVLIKALDLKTPGREDTTDDAKAGATSEMAPALVAAFGGKENITNLDACITRLRVSVADVAKVDQAGLKKLGAAGVVVAGSGVQAIFGTKSDNLKTEMDEYIRNS
;
A
#
# COMPACT_ATOMS: atom_id res chain seq x y z
N MET A 1 -12.02 -0.64 13.40
CA MET A 1 -12.61 -2.01 13.43
C MET A 1 -13.49 -2.39 12.22
N TYR A 2 -14.56 -1.66 11.85
CA TYR A 2 -15.54 -2.20 10.88
C TYR A 2 -15.46 -1.62 9.47
N GLY A 3 -15.49 -0.29 9.33
CA GLY A 3 -15.63 0.39 8.02
C GLY A 3 -14.51 0.09 7.03
N LEU A 4 -13.26 0.41 7.38
CA LEU A 4 -12.12 0.22 6.47
C LEU A 4 -11.78 -1.25 6.16
N PRO A 5 -11.89 -2.21 7.09
CA PRO A 5 -11.82 -3.62 6.73
C PRO A 5 -12.86 -4.03 5.68
N ALA A 6 -14.09 -3.50 5.77
CA ALA A 6 -15.11 -3.74 4.75
C ALA A 6 -14.78 -3.06 3.41
N ALA A 7 -14.18 -1.87 3.43
CA ALA A 7 -13.66 -1.21 2.23
C ALA A 7 -12.54 -2.01 1.57
N ALA A 8 -11.62 -2.59 2.35
CA ALA A 8 -10.54 -3.43 1.84
C ALA A 8 -11.08 -4.67 1.12
N ILE A 9 -12.12 -5.31 1.67
CA ILE A 9 -12.84 -6.41 0.99
C ILE A 9 -13.51 -5.90 -0.29
N ALA A 10 -14.12 -4.70 -0.28
CA ALA A 10 -14.72 -4.11 -1.48
C ALA A 10 -13.69 -3.84 -2.57
N ILE A 11 -12.50 -3.34 -2.23
CA ILE A 11 -11.37 -3.13 -3.14
C ILE A 11 -10.91 -4.48 -3.72
N TRP A 12 -10.68 -5.48 -2.86
CA TRP A 12 -10.29 -6.83 -3.29
C TRP A 12 -11.29 -7.44 -4.28
N HIS A 13 -12.57 -7.43 -3.95
CA HIS A 13 -13.59 -7.96 -4.85
C HIS A 13 -13.67 -7.19 -6.17
N SER A 14 -13.22 -5.92 -6.20
CA SER A 14 -13.30 -5.02 -7.36
C SER A 14 -12.11 -5.12 -8.29
N ALA A 15 -11.02 -5.75 -7.84
CA ALA A 15 -9.87 -6.05 -8.66
C ALA A 15 -10.22 -6.96 -9.85
N LYS A 16 -9.48 -6.78 -10.94
CA LYS A 16 -9.55 -7.63 -12.14
C LYS A 16 -9.18 -9.08 -11.78
N PRO A 17 -9.81 -10.09 -12.40
CA PRO A 17 -9.61 -11.50 -12.04
C PRO A 17 -8.15 -11.92 -11.89
N GLU A 18 -7.29 -11.47 -12.80
CA GLU A 18 -5.85 -11.71 -12.83
C GLU A 18 -5.09 -11.15 -11.62
N ASN A 19 -5.59 -10.07 -11.00
CA ASN A 19 -4.93 -9.39 -9.87
C ASN A 19 -5.54 -9.76 -8.51
N ARG A 20 -6.66 -10.49 -8.47
CA ARG A 20 -7.43 -10.73 -7.23
C ARG A 20 -6.65 -11.46 -6.15
N ALA A 21 -5.79 -12.41 -6.50
CA ALA A 21 -4.99 -13.13 -5.52
C ALA A 21 -4.00 -12.19 -4.81
N LYS A 22 -3.25 -11.40 -5.59
CA LYS A 22 -2.30 -10.40 -5.09
C LYS A 22 -2.99 -9.33 -4.24
N VAL A 23 -4.04 -8.71 -4.77
CA VAL A 23 -4.78 -7.66 -4.06
C VAL A 23 -5.43 -8.23 -2.79
N GLY A 24 -6.00 -9.44 -2.85
CA GLY A 24 -6.61 -10.09 -1.70
C GLY A 24 -5.64 -10.27 -0.55
N GLY A 25 -4.43 -10.77 -0.81
CA GLY A 25 -3.41 -10.93 0.24
C GLY A 25 -3.05 -9.60 0.93
N ILE A 26 -2.83 -8.54 0.14
CA ILE A 26 -2.48 -7.21 0.67
C ILE A 26 -3.65 -6.63 1.47
N MET A 27 -4.87 -6.66 0.92
CA MET A 27 -6.06 -6.08 1.55
C MET A 27 -6.48 -6.82 2.81
N ILE A 28 -6.39 -8.15 2.84
CA ILE A 28 -6.70 -8.95 4.04
C ILE A 28 -5.70 -8.65 5.15
N SER A 29 -4.41 -8.59 4.84
CA SER A 29 -3.38 -8.26 5.84
C SER A 29 -3.62 -6.88 6.43
N ALA A 30 -3.83 -5.87 5.58
CA ALA A 30 -4.12 -4.50 6.02
C ALA A 30 -5.44 -4.40 6.82
N ALA A 31 -6.49 -5.12 6.39
CA ALA A 31 -7.77 -5.20 7.10
C ALA A 31 -7.62 -5.82 8.49
N LEU A 32 -6.83 -6.88 8.63
CA LEU A 32 -6.56 -7.53 9.91
C LEU A 32 -5.81 -6.58 10.85
N THR A 33 -4.77 -5.91 10.36
CA THR A 33 -4.04 -4.90 11.14
C THR A 33 -4.97 -3.78 11.60
N SER A 34 -5.76 -3.20 10.68
CA SER A 34 -6.73 -2.14 11.02
C SER A 34 -7.82 -2.59 11.98
N PHE A 35 -8.25 -3.85 11.89
CA PHE A 35 -9.21 -4.41 12.82
C PHE A 35 -8.62 -4.56 14.23
N LEU A 36 -7.43 -5.15 14.33
CA LEU A 36 -6.80 -5.46 15.62
C LEU A 36 -6.28 -4.20 16.34
N THR A 37 -5.49 -3.40 15.63
CA THR A 37 -4.76 -2.28 16.24
C THR A 37 -5.44 -0.94 16.04
N GLY A 38 -6.31 -0.83 15.02
CA GLY A 38 -6.91 0.44 14.62
C GLY A 38 -6.13 1.22 13.56
N ILE A 39 -4.89 0.82 13.26
CA ILE A 39 -4.03 1.49 12.27
C ILE A 39 -4.64 1.33 10.87
N THR A 40 -4.94 2.45 10.21
CA THR A 40 -5.79 2.49 9.00
C THR A 40 -5.03 2.91 7.74
N GLU A 41 -3.87 3.53 7.91
CA GLU A 41 -3.01 4.08 6.87
C GLU A 41 -2.69 3.07 5.75
N PRO A 42 -2.39 1.78 6.03
CA PRO A 42 -2.13 0.82 4.96
C PRO A 42 -3.30 0.63 3.99
N ILE A 43 -4.54 0.76 4.46
CA ILE A 43 -5.74 0.68 3.62
C ILE A 43 -5.97 2.03 2.94
N GLU A 44 -5.89 3.13 3.68
CA GLU A 44 -6.17 4.48 3.15
C GLU A 44 -5.19 4.87 2.04
N PHE A 45 -3.91 4.58 2.21
CA PHE A 45 -2.88 4.88 1.20
C PHE A 45 -3.08 4.09 -0.09
N SER A 46 -3.76 2.95 -0.03
CA SER A 46 -4.05 2.15 -1.21
C SER A 46 -5.02 2.82 -2.18
N PHE A 47 -5.86 3.76 -1.72
CA PHE A 47 -6.85 4.43 -2.58
C PHE A 47 -6.82 5.96 -2.54
N MET A 48 -6.23 6.59 -1.52
CA MET A 48 -6.24 8.05 -1.35
C MET A 48 -5.66 8.81 -2.55
N PHE A 49 -4.58 8.30 -3.15
CA PHE A 49 -3.91 8.95 -4.28
C PHE A 49 -4.51 8.58 -5.64
N VAL A 50 -5.05 7.36 -5.78
CA VAL A 50 -5.58 6.83 -7.05
C VAL A 50 -7.07 7.09 -7.23
N ALA A 51 -7.81 7.24 -6.13
CA ALA A 51 -9.25 7.47 -6.11
C ALA A 51 -9.62 8.48 -4.99
N PRO A 52 -9.26 9.77 -5.13
CA PRO A 52 -9.50 10.79 -4.10
C PRO A 52 -10.96 10.91 -3.64
N ILE A 53 -11.91 10.63 -4.54
CA ILE A 53 -13.34 10.62 -4.25
C ILE A 53 -13.67 9.62 -3.12
N LEU A 54 -13.07 8.43 -3.13
CA LEU A 54 -13.27 7.44 -2.07
C LEU A 54 -12.73 7.94 -0.73
N TYR A 55 -11.66 8.73 -0.74
CA TYR A 55 -11.10 9.33 0.48
C TYR A 55 -12.00 10.41 1.06
N ILE A 56 -12.59 11.26 0.22
CA ILE A 56 -13.58 12.24 0.68
C ILE A 56 -14.80 11.55 1.30
N ILE A 57 -15.32 10.52 0.63
CA ILE A 57 -16.45 9.72 1.14
C ILE A 57 -16.09 9.02 2.45
N HIS A 58 -14.89 8.43 2.52
CA HIS A 58 -14.38 7.83 3.75
C HIS A 58 -14.28 8.84 4.89
N ALA A 59 -13.76 10.05 4.65
CA ALA A 59 -13.66 11.09 5.67
C ALA A 59 -15.06 11.49 6.21
N ILE A 60 -16.06 11.58 5.33
CA ILE A 60 -17.45 11.86 5.73
C ILE A 60 -18.01 10.71 6.57
N LEU A 61 -17.88 9.46 6.10
CA LEU A 61 -18.36 8.29 6.83
C LEU A 61 -17.66 8.15 8.18
N ALA A 62 -16.33 8.26 8.23
CA ALA A 62 -15.57 8.24 9.47
C ALA A 62 -16.05 9.33 10.45
N GLY A 63 -16.27 10.55 9.95
CA GLY A 63 -16.82 11.65 10.74
C GLY A 63 -18.24 11.38 11.27
N LEU A 64 -19.10 10.74 10.48
CA LEU A 64 -20.47 10.40 10.88
C LEU A 64 -20.56 9.29 11.93
N ALA A 65 -19.51 8.48 12.11
CA ALA A 65 -19.49 7.44 13.15
C ALA A 65 -19.61 8.02 14.57
N PHE A 66 -18.93 9.15 14.84
CA PHE A 66 -18.97 9.81 16.15
C PHE A 66 -20.36 10.29 16.58
N PRO A 67 -21.11 11.09 15.79
CA PRO A 67 -22.45 11.52 16.18
C PRO A 67 -23.42 10.33 16.30
N ILE A 68 -23.29 9.27 15.49
CA ILE A 68 -24.10 8.06 15.65
C ILE A 68 -23.86 7.42 17.03
N CYS A 69 -22.60 7.26 17.43
CA CYS A 69 -22.27 6.74 18.76
C CYS A 69 -22.83 7.63 19.88
N ILE A 70 -22.73 8.95 19.75
CA ILE A 70 -23.26 9.92 20.72
C ILE A 70 -24.78 9.80 20.84
N LEU A 71 -25.51 9.80 19.73
CA LEU A 71 -26.97 9.72 19.70
C LEU A 71 -27.50 8.41 20.28
N LEU A 72 -26.79 7.31 20.04
CA LEU A 72 -27.14 6.00 20.60
C LEU A 72 -26.67 5.83 22.06
N GLY A 73 -25.90 6.78 22.61
CA GLY A 73 -25.31 6.70 23.95
C GLY A 73 -24.30 5.56 24.09
N MET A 74 -23.64 5.21 22.98
CA MET A 74 -22.56 4.23 22.92
C MET A 74 -21.26 4.91 23.33
N ARG A 75 -20.61 4.38 24.37
CA ARG A 75 -19.33 4.91 24.84
C ARG A 75 -18.40 3.74 25.08
N ASP A 76 -17.16 3.88 24.64
CA ASP A 76 -16.11 2.91 24.89
C ASP A 76 -14.81 3.67 25.13
N GLY A 77 -13.92 3.07 25.91
CA GLY A 77 -12.60 3.65 26.15
C GLY A 77 -11.71 3.50 24.92
N THR A 78 -10.87 4.51 24.67
CA THR A 78 -9.96 4.53 23.53
C THR A 78 -8.57 4.90 24.03
N SER A 79 -7.53 4.21 23.59
CA SER A 79 -6.15 4.59 23.92
C SER A 79 -5.51 5.32 22.76
N PHE A 80 -5.44 4.68 21.60
CA PHE A 80 -4.72 5.21 20.44
C PHE A 80 -5.55 5.22 19.16
N SER A 81 -6.16 4.10 18.78
CA SER A 81 -6.60 3.94 17.38
C SER A 81 -7.93 3.19 17.20
N HIS A 82 -8.67 2.92 18.28
CA HIS A 82 -10.02 2.34 18.20
C HIS A 82 -10.03 0.95 17.53
N GLY A 83 -8.98 0.16 17.78
CA GLY A 83 -8.87 -1.24 17.37
C GLY A 83 -9.58 -2.21 18.32
N LEU A 84 -9.65 -3.49 17.95
CA LEU A 84 -10.24 -4.54 18.79
C LEU A 84 -9.52 -4.65 20.15
N ILE A 85 -8.20 -4.46 20.16
CA ILE A 85 -7.41 -4.56 21.39
C ILE A 85 -7.85 -3.47 22.38
N ASP A 86 -7.97 -2.22 21.92
CA ASP A 86 -8.48 -1.10 22.72
C ASP A 86 -9.90 -1.41 23.24
N PHE A 87 -10.78 -1.88 22.35
CA PHE A 87 -12.17 -2.22 22.66
C PHE A 87 -12.29 -3.27 23.77
N ILE A 88 -11.47 -4.33 23.73
CA ILE A 88 -11.51 -5.39 24.75
C ILE A 88 -10.91 -4.88 26.07
N VAL A 89 -9.72 -4.28 26.02
CA VAL A 89 -8.96 -3.90 27.22
C VAL A 89 -9.66 -2.79 27.99
N LEU A 90 -10.32 -1.86 27.30
CA LEU A 90 -10.94 -0.69 27.90
C LEU A 90 -12.47 -0.83 28.10
N SER A 91 -13.02 -2.00 27.79
CA SER A 91 -14.45 -2.32 27.92
C SER A 91 -15.06 -2.08 29.31
N GLY A 92 -14.23 -2.08 30.36
CA GLY A 92 -14.65 -1.92 31.76
C GLY A 92 -15.27 -0.55 32.07
N ASN A 93 -15.02 0.48 31.25
CA ASN A 93 -15.57 1.83 31.44
C ASN A 93 -16.62 2.21 30.37
N SER A 94 -17.21 1.21 29.73
CA SER A 94 -17.99 1.39 28.50
C SER A 94 -19.49 1.32 28.75
N SER A 95 -20.27 2.07 27.97
CA SER A 95 -21.73 2.06 28.02
C SER A 95 -22.33 1.51 26.72
N LYS A 96 -23.30 0.60 26.87
CA LYS A 96 -23.98 -0.08 25.75
C LYS A 96 -23.00 -0.77 24.78
N LEU A 97 -21.98 -1.41 25.33
CA LEU A 97 -20.92 -2.10 24.58
C LEU A 97 -21.46 -3.11 23.54
N TRP A 98 -22.56 -3.79 23.87
CA TRP A 98 -23.23 -4.76 22.99
C TRP A 98 -23.75 -4.15 21.66
N LEU A 99 -23.96 -2.83 21.58
CA LEU A 99 -24.37 -2.16 20.34
C LEU A 99 -23.23 -2.01 19.34
N PHE A 100 -21.96 -1.98 19.78
CA PHE A 100 -20.80 -1.80 18.90
C PHE A 100 -20.71 -2.87 17.80
N PRO A 101 -20.81 -4.17 18.08
CA PRO A 101 -20.79 -5.18 17.02
C PRO A 101 -22.00 -5.07 16.07
N ILE A 102 -23.18 -4.68 16.56
CA ILE A 102 -24.40 -4.57 15.74
C ILE A 102 -24.30 -3.36 14.80
N VAL A 103 -24.05 -2.18 15.37
CA VAL A 103 -23.91 -0.93 14.61
C VAL A 103 -22.68 -1.01 13.72
N GLY A 104 -21.58 -1.57 14.21
CA GLY A 104 -20.35 -1.80 13.45
C GLY A 104 -20.57 -2.70 12.25
N ALA A 105 -21.28 -3.81 12.39
CA ALA A 105 -21.65 -4.66 11.26
C ALA A 105 -22.52 -3.92 10.23
N GLY A 106 -23.50 -3.13 10.70
CA GLY A 106 -24.27 -2.23 9.82
C GLY A 106 -23.36 -1.24 9.06
N TYR A 107 -22.39 -0.66 9.76
CA TYR A 107 -21.42 0.26 9.17
C TYR A 107 -20.50 -0.41 8.14
N ALA A 108 -20.09 -1.66 8.40
CA ALA A 108 -19.33 -2.46 7.44
C ALA A 108 -20.13 -2.69 6.15
N ILE A 109 -21.43 -2.97 6.24
CA ILE A 109 -22.30 -3.13 5.07
C ILE A 109 -22.39 -1.82 4.27
N VAL A 110 -22.55 -0.69 4.95
CA VAL A 110 -22.58 0.64 4.31
C VAL A 110 -21.25 0.90 3.60
N TYR A 111 -20.12 0.75 4.29
CA TYR A 111 -18.78 0.95 3.70
C TYR A 111 -18.55 0.05 2.49
N TYR A 112 -18.80 -1.26 2.63
CA TYR A 112 -18.63 -2.21 1.55
C TYR A 112 -19.46 -1.81 0.33
N THR A 113 -20.74 -1.51 0.55
CA THR A 113 -21.67 -1.19 -0.55
C THR A 113 -21.28 0.11 -1.24
N VAL A 114 -21.01 1.17 -0.48
CA VAL A 114 -20.62 2.49 -1.02
C VAL A 114 -19.32 2.37 -1.82
N PHE A 115 -18.28 1.76 -1.25
CA PHE A 115 -17.01 1.56 -1.96
C PHE A 115 -17.20 0.72 -3.21
N ARG A 116 -17.88 -0.44 -3.10
CA ARG A 116 -18.11 -1.36 -4.21
C ARG A 116 -18.87 -0.72 -5.36
N VAL A 117 -19.91 0.05 -5.06
CA VAL A 117 -20.74 0.73 -6.05
C VAL A 117 -19.94 1.84 -6.71
N LEU A 118 -19.30 2.72 -5.95
CA LEU A 118 -18.52 3.83 -6.51
C LEU A 118 -17.35 3.35 -7.36
N ILE A 119 -16.61 2.33 -6.91
CA ILE A 119 -15.50 1.74 -7.67
C ILE A 119 -15.98 1.23 -9.03
N LYS A 120 -17.12 0.55 -9.08
CA LYS A 120 -17.68 0.01 -10.33
C LYS A 120 -18.34 1.07 -11.21
N ALA A 121 -19.10 1.99 -10.62
CA ALA A 121 -19.90 2.97 -11.35
C ALA A 121 -19.03 4.07 -11.97
N LEU A 122 -17.96 4.47 -11.31
CA LEU A 122 -17.05 5.53 -11.77
C LEU A 122 -15.74 4.98 -12.38
N ASP A 123 -15.66 3.66 -12.57
CA ASP A 123 -14.45 2.94 -12.98
C ASP A 123 -13.16 3.40 -12.26
N LEU A 124 -13.22 3.47 -10.92
CA LEU A 124 -12.09 3.96 -10.14
C LEU A 124 -10.92 2.96 -10.21
N LYS A 125 -9.71 3.47 -10.43
CA LYS A 125 -8.47 2.70 -10.56
C LYS A 125 -7.89 2.32 -9.19
N THR A 126 -8.70 1.67 -8.35
CA THR A 126 -8.25 1.08 -7.09
C THR A 126 -7.28 -0.08 -7.36
N PRO A 127 -6.44 -0.50 -6.38
CA PRO A 127 -5.43 -1.53 -6.59
C PRO A 127 -5.93 -2.78 -7.33
N GLY A 128 -5.26 -3.14 -8.42
CA GLY A 128 -5.62 -4.27 -9.29
C GLY A 128 -6.74 -3.99 -10.29
N ARG A 129 -7.18 -2.73 -10.41
CA ARG A 129 -8.01 -2.22 -11.51
C ARG A 129 -7.25 -1.32 -12.48
N GLU A 130 -5.93 -1.14 -12.30
CA GLU A 130 -5.11 -0.43 -13.27
C GLU A 130 -5.23 -1.07 -14.67
N ASP A 131 -5.21 -0.24 -15.70
CA ASP A 131 -5.20 -0.75 -17.07
C ASP A 131 -3.85 -1.39 -17.33
N THR A 132 -3.88 -2.55 -17.99
CA THR A 132 -2.70 -3.32 -18.33
C THR A 132 -1.70 -2.49 -19.13
N THR A 133 -2.04 -1.33 -19.69
CA THR A 133 -1.05 -0.46 -20.32
C THR A 133 -0.06 0.20 -19.35
N ASP A 134 -0.35 0.28 -18.05
CA ASP A 134 0.61 0.83 -17.06
C ASP A 134 1.37 -0.24 -16.26
N ASP A 135 0.89 -1.49 -16.26
CA ASP A 135 1.54 -2.64 -15.60
C ASP A 135 1.89 -3.83 -16.52
N ALA A 136 1.47 -3.84 -17.79
CA ALA A 136 1.95 -4.76 -18.84
C ALA A 136 3.25 -4.26 -19.48
N LYS A 137 4.13 -3.70 -18.65
CA LYS A 137 5.58 -3.88 -18.78
C LYS A 137 6.16 -4.79 -17.70
N ALA A 138 5.34 -5.56 -16.97
CA ALA A 138 5.77 -6.74 -16.22
C ALA A 138 5.94 -7.98 -17.15
N GLY A 139 6.56 -7.76 -18.31
CA GLY A 139 6.76 -8.73 -19.39
C GLY A 139 7.97 -8.41 -20.27
N ALA A 140 8.97 -7.71 -19.73
CA ALA A 140 10.26 -7.46 -20.38
C ALA A 140 11.39 -7.31 -19.35
N THR A 141 11.44 -8.19 -18.34
CA THR A 141 12.41 -8.15 -17.22
C THR A 141 13.61 -9.08 -17.40
N SER A 142 14.02 -9.33 -18.65
CA SER A 142 15.33 -9.92 -18.94
C SER A 142 16.42 -8.86 -19.20
N GLU A 143 16.03 -7.65 -19.62
CA GLU A 143 16.99 -6.62 -20.09
C GLU A 143 17.17 -5.47 -19.09
N MET A 144 16.28 -5.31 -18.11
CA MET A 144 16.35 -4.18 -17.18
C MET A 144 17.41 -4.37 -16.09
N ALA A 145 17.51 -5.58 -15.53
CA ALA A 145 18.56 -5.93 -14.58
C ALA A 145 19.99 -5.75 -15.16
N PRO A 146 20.33 -6.28 -16.35
CA PRO A 146 21.66 -6.03 -16.94
C PRO A 146 21.90 -4.55 -17.24
N ALA A 147 20.89 -3.82 -17.73
CA ALA A 147 21.03 -2.38 -17.98
C ALA A 147 21.25 -1.56 -16.70
N LEU A 148 20.56 -1.90 -15.60
CA LEU A 148 20.77 -1.26 -14.31
C LEU A 148 22.15 -1.58 -13.75
N VAL A 149 22.57 -2.85 -13.80
CA VAL A 149 23.91 -3.25 -13.36
C VAL A 149 24.99 -2.53 -14.16
N ALA A 150 24.83 -2.41 -15.48
CA ALA A 150 25.73 -1.62 -16.31
C ALA A 150 25.72 -0.13 -15.94
N ALA A 151 24.55 0.46 -15.69
CA ALA A 151 24.44 1.86 -15.27
C ALA A 151 25.05 2.13 -13.89
N PHE A 152 25.10 1.15 -12.99
CA PHE A 152 25.84 1.24 -11.72
C PHE A 152 27.35 0.96 -11.85
N GLY A 153 27.87 0.80 -13.06
CA GLY A 153 29.31 0.60 -13.33
C GLY A 153 29.72 -0.87 -13.44
N GLY A 154 28.77 -1.78 -13.62
CA GLY A 154 29.00 -3.22 -13.75
C GLY A 154 29.00 -3.97 -12.41
N LYS A 155 29.01 -5.31 -12.48
CA LYS A 155 28.95 -6.19 -11.30
C LYS A 155 30.08 -5.93 -10.31
N GLU A 156 31.29 -5.72 -10.83
CA GLU A 156 32.50 -5.47 -10.03
C GLU A 156 32.42 -4.17 -9.21
N ASN A 157 31.57 -3.22 -9.64
CA ASN A 157 31.41 -1.96 -8.95
C ASN A 157 30.34 -2.01 -7.84
N ILE A 158 29.48 -3.02 -7.82
CA ILE A 158 28.37 -3.14 -6.86
C ILE A 158 28.83 -3.96 -5.66
N THR A 159 28.81 -3.36 -4.47
CA THR A 159 29.22 -4.02 -3.22
C THR A 159 28.03 -4.46 -2.38
N ASN A 160 26.89 -3.76 -2.47
CA ASN A 160 25.67 -4.12 -1.76
C ASN A 160 24.43 -3.62 -2.51
N LEU A 161 23.35 -4.40 -2.46
CA LEU A 161 22.04 -4.07 -3.02
C LEU A 161 20.98 -4.15 -1.92
N ASP A 162 20.33 -3.02 -1.67
CA ASP A 162 19.23 -2.89 -0.71
C ASP A 162 18.08 -2.09 -1.34
N ALA A 163 16.85 -2.31 -0.86
CA ALA A 163 15.68 -1.57 -1.34
C ALA A 163 14.73 -1.23 -0.20
N CYS A 164 14.18 -0.02 -0.26
CA CYS A 164 13.03 0.40 0.52
C CYS A 164 11.77 0.42 -0.38
N ILE A 165 10.64 0.90 0.15
CA ILE A 165 9.37 1.00 -0.59
C ILE A 165 9.52 1.78 -1.92
N THR A 166 10.30 2.86 -1.94
CA THR A 166 10.40 3.76 -3.11
C THR A 166 11.80 3.95 -3.66
N ARG A 167 12.82 3.38 -3.02
CA ARG A 167 14.23 3.65 -3.30
C ARG A 167 15.04 2.37 -3.39
N LEU A 168 15.76 2.22 -4.49
CA LEU A 168 16.85 1.27 -4.66
C LEU A 168 18.14 1.91 -4.13
N ARG A 169 18.78 1.27 -3.16
CA ARG A 169 20.04 1.70 -2.56
C ARG A 169 21.14 0.76 -2.99
N VAL A 170 22.12 1.29 -3.71
CA VAL A 170 23.25 0.52 -4.23
C VAL A 170 24.52 1.08 -3.65
N SER A 171 25.23 0.28 -2.85
CA SER A 171 26.58 0.62 -2.42
C SER A 171 27.53 0.28 -3.56
N VAL A 172 28.36 1.24 -3.96
CA VAL A 172 29.31 1.08 -5.06
C VAL A 172 30.75 1.29 -4.60
N ALA A 173 31.70 0.63 -5.25
CA ALA A 173 33.12 0.82 -5.00
C ALA A 173 33.60 2.17 -5.55
N ASP A 174 33.13 2.56 -6.73
CA ASP A 174 33.47 3.80 -7.41
C ASP A 174 32.21 4.50 -7.94
N VAL A 175 31.90 5.67 -7.37
CA VAL A 175 30.76 6.50 -7.75
C VAL A 175 30.94 7.12 -9.15
N ALA A 176 32.18 7.34 -9.60
CA ALA A 176 32.45 7.95 -10.90
C ALA A 176 32.03 7.05 -12.08
N LYS A 177 31.96 5.73 -11.86
CA LYS A 177 31.49 4.76 -12.85
C LYS A 177 29.97 4.68 -12.96
N VAL A 178 29.23 5.39 -12.11
CA VAL A 178 27.76 5.34 -12.09
C VAL A 178 27.19 6.35 -13.09
N ASP A 179 26.46 5.84 -14.09
CA ASP A 179 25.72 6.66 -15.05
C ASP A 179 24.38 7.11 -14.48
N GLN A 180 24.39 8.23 -13.76
CA GLN A 180 23.17 8.83 -13.20
C GLN A 180 22.15 9.24 -14.27
N ALA A 181 22.60 9.61 -15.47
CA ALA A 181 21.70 9.98 -16.57
C ALA A 181 21.04 8.72 -17.15
N GLY A 182 21.81 7.64 -17.30
CA GLY A 182 21.33 6.30 -17.66
C GLY A 182 20.26 5.80 -16.68
N LEU A 183 20.49 5.91 -15.36
CA LEU A 183 19.51 5.52 -14.35
C LEU A 183 18.18 6.28 -14.47
N LYS A 184 18.22 7.59 -14.77
CA LYS A 184 17.00 8.38 -15.04
C LYS A 184 16.30 7.94 -16.32
N LYS A 185 17.05 7.63 -17.39
CA LYS A 185 16.50 7.08 -18.64
C LYS A 185 15.86 5.70 -18.43
N LEU A 186 16.40 4.90 -17.51
CA LEU A 186 15.86 3.61 -17.13
C LEU A 186 14.63 3.70 -16.22
N GLY A 187 14.19 4.91 -15.86
CA GLY A 187 12.93 5.15 -15.14
C GLY A 187 13.08 5.64 -13.69
N ALA A 188 14.28 6.00 -13.25
CA ALA A 188 14.45 6.61 -11.93
C ALA A 188 13.89 8.04 -11.93
N ALA A 189 12.94 8.31 -11.03
CA ALA A 189 12.41 9.66 -10.81
C ALA A 189 13.49 10.63 -10.27
N GLY A 190 14.50 10.08 -9.60
CA GLY A 190 15.65 10.84 -9.11
C GLY A 190 16.79 9.90 -8.72
N VAL A 191 18.02 10.42 -8.75
CA VAL A 191 19.23 9.72 -8.34
C VAL A 191 19.98 10.62 -7.38
N VAL A 192 20.35 10.09 -6.22
CA VAL A 192 21.03 10.81 -5.14
C VAL A 192 22.28 10.04 -4.76
N VAL A 193 23.43 10.72 -4.78
CA VAL A 193 24.68 10.18 -4.28
C VAL A 193 24.83 10.55 -2.81
N ALA A 194 25.09 9.57 -1.96
CA ALA A 194 25.29 9.74 -0.52
C ALA A 194 26.52 8.93 -0.07
N GLY A 195 27.69 9.59 -0.04
CA GLY A 195 28.96 8.94 0.27
C GLY A 195 29.34 7.89 -0.78
N SER A 196 29.57 6.64 -0.36
CA SER A 196 29.83 5.49 -1.24
C SER A 196 28.56 4.79 -1.75
N GLY A 197 27.36 5.31 -1.41
CA GLY A 197 26.08 4.76 -1.86
C GLY A 197 25.39 5.65 -2.88
N VAL A 198 24.76 5.03 -3.87
CA VAL A 198 23.86 5.69 -4.82
C VAL A 198 22.42 5.22 -4.57
N GLN A 199 21.50 6.16 -4.45
CA GLN A 199 20.08 5.89 -4.27
C GLN A 199 19.31 6.31 -5.52
N ALA A 200 18.62 5.38 -6.16
CA ALA A 200 17.73 5.63 -7.29
C ALA A 200 16.27 5.44 -6.86
N ILE A 201 15.41 6.41 -7.18
CA ILE A 201 14.00 6.41 -6.80
C ILE A 201 13.19 5.79 -7.93
N PHE A 202 12.87 4.49 -7.83
CA PHE A 202 12.02 3.77 -8.80
C PHE A 202 10.57 3.59 -8.33
N GLY A 203 10.21 4.18 -7.19
CA GLY A 203 8.90 3.99 -6.59
C GLY A 203 8.71 2.54 -6.15
N THR A 204 7.47 2.06 -6.19
CA THR A 204 7.06 0.71 -5.75
C THR A 204 7.77 -0.43 -6.50
N LYS A 205 8.50 -0.13 -7.58
CA LYS A 205 9.30 -1.09 -8.36
C LYS A 205 10.67 -1.39 -7.74
N SER A 206 11.11 -0.62 -6.75
CA SER A 206 12.49 -0.69 -6.22
C SER A 206 12.86 -2.06 -5.64
N ASP A 207 11.94 -2.71 -4.93
CA ASP A 207 12.16 -4.02 -4.31
C ASP A 207 12.27 -5.16 -5.34
N ASN A 208 11.42 -5.14 -6.37
CA ASN A 208 11.49 -6.08 -7.48
C ASN A 208 12.81 -5.91 -8.26
N LEU A 209 13.19 -4.67 -8.59
CA LEU A 209 14.44 -4.40 -9.33
C LEU A 209 15.68 -4.85 -8.55
N LYS A 210 15.68 -4.69 -7.22
CA LYS A 210 16.75 -5.22 -6.36
C LYS A 210 16.88 -6.74 -6.48
N THR A 211 15.75 -7.44 -6.48
CA THR A 211 15.72 -8.91 -6.57
C THR A 211 16.23 -9.38 -7.93
N GLU A 212 15.76 -8.76 -9.02
CA GLU A 212 16.22 -9.08 -10.39
C GLU A 212 17.72 -8.79 -10.59
N MET A 213 18.22 -7.68 -10.03
CA MET A 213 19.66 -7.37 -10.06
C MET A 213 20.49 -8.38 -9.28
N ASP A 214 20.04 -8.81 -8.10
CA ASP A 214 20.73 -9.84 -7.29
C ASP A 214 20.76 -11.18 -8.02
N GLU A 215 19.65 -11.60 -8.63
CA GLU A 215 19.59 -12.82 -9.46
C GLU A 215 20.53 -12.73 -10.68
N TYR A 216 20.53 -11.61 -11.39
CA TYR A 216 21.43 -11.41 -12.54
C TYR A 216 22.90 -11.44 -12.12
N ILE A 217 23.25 -10.80 -10.99
CA ILE A 217 24.63 -10.80 -10.49
C ILE A 217 25.09 -12.21 -10.15
N ARG A 218 24.25 -13.02 -9.49
CA ARG A 218 24.58 -14.40 -9.10
C ARG A 218 24.68 -15.38 -10.28
N ASN A 219 23.91 -15.16 -11.34
CA ASN A 219 23.77 -16.11 -12.46
C ASN A 219 24.67 -15.81 -13.68
N SER A 220 25.51 -14.78 -13.65
CA SER A 220 26.50 -14.51 -14.72
C SER A 220 27.89 -14.24 -14.18
#